data_AF-A0A9E5REB2-F1
#
_entry.id   AF-A0A9E5REB2-F1
#
_cell.length_a   1.000
_cell.length_b   1.000
_cell.length_c   1.000
_cell.angle_alpha   90.00
_cell.angle_beta   90.00
_cell.angle_gamma   90.00
#
_symmetry.space_group_name_H-M   'P 1'
#
loop_
_entity.id
_entity.type
_entity.pdbx_description
1 polymer ?
#
loop_
_entity_poly.entity_id
_entity_poly.type
_entity_poly.pdbx_seq_one_letter_code
_entity_poly.pdbx_strand_id
1 'polypeptide(L)'
;MGRSPCHDNSAEPPLPLRMLDYWVRLYRRYRLPITQVLVLLRPPSSGTVIETRFQVETTRHDYRVVRMWEQDPEIFLRDPALLPLATLAATNQPQQLMSRIAEEVSKIELSERRQEIATCTQVLAGLRFDKEFIRSFFRGESMRESVIYQEILKEGLQEGRQRGLQQGLQEGLQQGLQQGKLSLALRQLSRRVGEIPVESKAQIQALSLSQLEELGEALLDFSTLEDLMVWLRSHPSVQA
;
A
#
# COMPACT_ATOMS: atom_id res chain seq x y z
N MET A 1 32.86 15.97 48.16
CA MET A 1 32.38 14.60 47.86
C MET A 1 30.93 14.73 47.46
N GLY A 2 30.49 14.61 46.21
CA GLY A 2 31.04 13.87 45.10
C GLY A 2 29.91 12.98 44.57
N ARG A 3 29.09 13.54 43.66
CA ARG A 3 28.30 12.88 42.60
C ARG A 3 27.13 13.80 42.21
N SER A 4 27.32 14.56 41.14
CA SER A 4 26.21 14.98 40.30
C SER A 4 25.90 13.82 39.36
N PRO A 5 24.70 13.20 39.42
CA PRO A 5 24.23 12.40 38.31
C PRO A 5 23.60 13.38 37.32
N CYS A 6 24.20 13.50 36.15
CA CYS A 6 23.55 14.12 34.99
C CYS A 6 22.28 13.30 34.68
N HIS A 7 21.14 13.75 35.21
CA HIS A 7 19.83 13.22 34.87
C HIS A 7 19.37 13.95 33.61
N ASP A 8 19.36 13.24 32.49
CA ASP A 8 18.52 13.63 31.37
C ASP A 8 17.06 13.36 31.78
N ASN A 9 16.47 14.32 32.49
CA ASN A 9 15.08 14.34 32.94
C ASN A 9 14.66 15.81 33.08
N SER A 10 14.52 16.50 31.95
CA SER A 10 14.34 17.96 31.81
C SER A 10 13.08 18.57 32.42
N ALA A 11 12.30 17.82 33.22
CA ALA A 11 11.07 18.29 33.84
C ALA A 11 11.27 18.55 35.34
N GLU A 12 11.05 19.80 35.75
CA GLU A 12 10.92 20.18 37.16
C GLU A 12 9.44 20.26 37.57
N PRO A 13 9.02 19.63 38.68
CA PRO A 13 9.80 18.75 39.55
C PRO A 13 10.03 17.34 38.94
N PRO A 14 11.05 16.60 39.42
CA PRO A 14 11.38 15.27 38.91
C PRO A 14 10.21 14.30 39.05
N LEU A 15 10.13 13.32 38.15
CA LEU A 15 8.99 12.40 38.06
C LEU A 15 8.62 11.72 39.39
N PRO A 16 9.55 11.18 40.20
CA PRO A 16 9.21 10.57 41.48
C PRO A 16 8.49 11.54 42.44
N LEU A 17 8.92 12.80 42.49
CA LEU A 17 8.28 13.82 43.31
C LEU A 17 6.89 14.17 42.78
N ARG A 18 6.71 14.23 41.46
CA ARG A 18 5.36 14.39 40.85
C ARG A 18 4.44 13.23 41.21
N MET A 19 4.94 11.99 41.21
CA MET A 19 4.15 10.82 41.61
C MET A 19 3.66 10.93 43.05
N LEU A 20 4.52 11.36 43.98
CA LEU A 20 4.12 11.66 45.35
C LEU A 20 3.08 12.79 45.41
N ASP A 21 3.29 13.91 44.70
CA ASP A 21 2.35 15.04 44.67
C ASP A 21 0.96 14.60 44.16
N TYR A 22 0.89 13.84 43.07
CA TYR A 22 -0.36 13.29 42.55
C TYR A 22 -1.06 12.40 43.58
N TRP A 23 -0.30 11.57 44.30
CA TRP A 23 -0.86 10.71 45.33
C TRP A 23 -1.49 11.54 46.44
N VAL A 24 -0.76 12.54 46.96
CA VAL A 24 -1.23 13.41 48.04
C VAL A 24 -2.50 14.17 47.63
N ARG A 25 -2.52 14.74 46.42
CA ARG A 25 -3.70 15.46 45.91
C ARG A 25 -4.93 14.58 45.80
N LEU A 26 -4.77 13.37 45.26
CA LEU A 26 -5.87 12.41 45.12
C LEU A 26 -6.33 11.90 46.49
N TYR A 27 -5.39 11.57 47.38
CA TYR A 27 -5.73 11.05 48.71
C TYR A 27 -6.45 12.09 49.55
N ARG A 28 -6.04 13.36 49.49
CA ARG A 28 -6.72 14.47 50.19
C ARG A 28 -8.17 14.61 49.76
N ARG A 29 -8.47 14.39 48.48
CA ARG A 29 -9.82 14.53 47.90
C ARG A 29 -10.71 13.33 48.18
N TYR A 30 -10.20 12.11 47.96
CA TYR A 30 -11.04 10.91 47.96
C TYR A 30 -10.92 10.07 49.24
N ARG A 31 -9.82 10.18 49.99
CA ARG A 31 -9.57 9.41 51.22
C ARG A 31 -9.65 7.88 51.05
N LEU A 32 -9.39 7.41 49.83
CA LEU A 32 -9.33 5.98 49.50
C LEU A 32 -7.89 5.54 49.26
N PRO A 33 -7.57 4.24 49.41
CA PRO A 33 -6.30 3.68 48.97
C PRO A 33 -6.08 3.95 47.46
N ILE A 34 -4.89 4.43 47.09
CA ILE A 34 -4.55 4.75 45.69
C ILE A 34 -3.39 3.88 45.24
N THR A 35 -3.59 3.18 44.12
CA THR A 35 -2.53 2.52 43.38
C THR A 35 -2.11 3.39 42.22
N GLN A 36 -0.82 3.72 42.16
CA GLN A 36 -0.25 4.50 41.06
C GLN A 36 0.57 3.61 40.13
N VAL A 37 0.31 3.77 38.83
CA VAL A 37 0.99 3.04 37.77
C VAL A 37 1.51 4.03 36.74
N LEU A 38 2.82 4.00 36.48
CA LEU A 38 3.47 4.70 35.39
C LEU A 38 3.63 3.74 34.21
N VAL A 39 3.01 4.05 33.07
CA VAL A 39 3.15 3.26 31.84
C VAL A 39 4.13 3.95 30.91
N LEU A 40 5.20 3.27 30.54
CA LEU A 40 6.23 3.76 29.63
C LEU A 40 6.05 3.10 28.27
N LEU A 41 5.78 3.93 27.26
CA LEU A 41 5.45 3.48 25.91
C LEU A 41 6.70 3.18 25.06
N ARG A 42 7.84 3.83 25.35
CA ARG A 42 9.09 3.66 24.60
C ARG A 42 10.29 3.54 25.54
N PRO A 43 11.31 2.74 25.16
CA PRO A 43 12.54 2.66 25.91
C PRO A 43 13.21 4.03 25.97
N PRO A 44 13.74 4.45 27.13
CA PRO A 44 14.45 5.70 27.23
C PRO A 44 15.84 5.60 26.57
N SER A 45 16.54 6.73 26.44
CA SER A 45 17.93 6.76 26.01
C SER A 45 18.80 5.85 26.89
N SER A 46 19.78 5.18 26.27
CA SER A 46 20.68 4.26 26.97
C SER A 46 21.30 4.93 28.22
N GLY A 47 21.29 4.21 29.35
CA GLY A 47 21.79 4.73 30.63
C GLY A 47 20.79 5.54 31.46
N THR A 48 19.60 5.83 30.93
CA THR A 48 18.55 6.51 31.70
C THR A 48 17.96 5.58 32.76
N VAL A 49 18.09 5.95 34.03
CA VAL A 49 17.48 5.22 35.14
C VAL A 49 16.01 5.62 35.25
N ILE A 50 15.14 4.62 35.13
CA ILE A 50 13.71 4.79 35.42
C ILE A 50 13.50 4.52 36.90
N GLU A 51 13.35 5.60 37.67
CA GLU A 51 13.04 5.51 39.10
C GLU A 51 11.64 4.94 39.33
N THR A 52 11.50 4.17 40.41
CA THR A 52 10.24 3.51 40.83
C THR A 52 9.76 3.99 42.21
N ARG A 53 10.54 4.90 42.82
CA ARG A 53 10.34 5.39 44.18
C ARG A 53 10.84 6.81 44.31
N PHE A 54 10.12 7.63 45.08
CA PHE A 54 10.67 8.84 45.68
C PHE A 54 11.14 8.54 47.11
N GLN A 55 12.35 8.98 47.46
CA GLN A 55 12.88 8.83 48.80
C GLN A 55 13.74 10.02 49.22
N VAL A 56 13.35 10.66 50.32
CA VAL A 56 14.12 11.71 51.01
C VAL A 56 13.96 11.49 52.51
N GLU A 57 15.07 11.31 53.21
CA GLU A 57 15.09 10.99 54.65
C GLU A 57 14.14 9.83 54.98
N THR A 58 13.09 10.09 55.77
CA THR A 58 12.08 9.12 56.18
C THR A 58 10.87 9.05 55.24
N THR A 59 10.72 10.03 54.34
CA THR A 59 9.62 10.05 53.38
C THR A 59 9.93 9.10 52.23
N ARG A 60 9.08 8.10 52.05
CA ARG A 60 9.18 7.10 50.99
C ARG A 60 7.84 6.95 50.29
N HIS A 61 7.88 6.95 48.97
CA HIS A 61 6.70 6.75 48.14
C HIS A 61 7.02 5.84 46.96
N ASP A 62 6.41 4.65 46.95
CA ASP A 62 6.57 3.64 45.90
C ASP A 62 5.43 3.74 44.89
N TYR A 63 5.76 3.52 43.61
CA TYR A 63 4.77 3.40 42.54
C TYR A 63 5.17 2.29 41.57
N ARG A 64 4.16 1.73 40.89
CA ARG A 64 4.39 0.67 39.91
C ARG A 64 4.82 1.28 38.58
N VAL A 65 5.80 0.68 37.93
CA VAL A 65 6.21 1.04 36.57
C VAL A 65 5.95 -0.15 35.65
N VAL A 66 5.30 0.11 34.51
CA VAL A 66 5.06 -0.86 33.45
C VAL A 66 5.80 -0.39 32.21
N ARG A 67 6.78 -1.17 31.78
CA ARG A 67 7.58 -0.89 30.57
C ARG A 67 7.05 -1.74 29.44
N MET A 68 6.42 -1.10 28.45
CA MET A 68 5.69 -1.83 27.41
C MET A 68 6.59 -2.81 26.64
N TRP A 69 7.82 -2.41 26.32
CA TRP A 69 8.80 -3.25 25.59
C TRP A 69 9.32 -4.47 26.37
N GLU A 70 8.97 -4.61 27.65
CA GLU A 70 9.29 -5.78 28.49
C GLU A 70 8.07 -6.68 28.73
N GLN A 71 6.86 -6.24 28.35
CA GLN A 71 5.64 -6.99 28.63
C GLN A 71 5.38 -8.09 27.58
N ASP A 72 4.79 -9.19 28.04
CA ASP A 72 4.30 -10.26 27.18
C ASP A 72 3.12 -9.76 26.32
N PRO A 73 3.21 -9.80 24.98
CA PRO A 73 2.11 -9.40 24.09
C PRO A 73 0.81 -10.17 24.34
N GLU A 74 0.88 -11.43 24.79
CA GLU A 74 -0.31 -12.27 24.98
C GLU A 74 -1.30 -11.71 26.02
N ILE A 75 -0.83 -10.90 26.96
CA ILE A 75 -1.69 -10.26 27.96
C ILE A 75 -2.63 -9.25 27.29
N PHE A 76 -2.15 -8.52 26.29
CA PHE A 76 -2.90 -7.47 25.61
C PHE A 76 -3.78 -8.00 24.48
N LEU A 77 -3.39 -9.12 23.87
CA LEU A 77 -4.19 -9.77 22.81
C LEU A 77 -5.50 -10.37 23.30
N ARG A 78 -5.65 -10.59 24.62
CA ARG A 78 -6.87 -11.16 25.22
C ARG A 78 -8.04 -10.19 25.31
N ASP A 79 -7.78 -8.89 25.24
CA ASP A 79 -8.80 -7.85 25.36
C ASP A 79 -8.69 -6.89 24.16
N PRO A 80 -9.75 -6.78 23.33
CA PRO A 80 -9.79 -5.85 22.21
C PRO A 80 -9.40 -4.41 22.58
N ALA A 81 -9.76 -3.95 23.78
CA ALA A 81 -9.43 -2.59 24.24
C ALA A 81 -7.92 -2.37 24.47
N LEU A 82 -7.14 -3.45 24.62
CA LEU A 82 -5.71 -3.43 24.88
C LEU A 82 -4.86 -3.66 23.63
N LEU A 83 -5.46 -4.03 22.50
CA LEU A 83 -4.77 -4.24 21.22
C LEU A 83 -3.86 -3.07 20.81
N PRO A 84 -4.24 -1.79 21.03
CA PRO A 84 -3.34 -0.68 20.71
C PRO A 84 -2.00 -0.76 21.46
N LEU A 85 -2.03 -1.16 22.73
CA LEU A 85 -0.83 -1.29 23.56
C LEU A 85 0.02 -2.51 23.18
N ALA A 86 -0.59 -3.56 22.63
CA ALA A 86 0.12 -4.78 22.19
C ALA A 86 1.21 -4.46 21.16
N THR A 87 1.03 -3.41 20.36
CA THR A 87 2.02 -2.94 19.36
C THR A 87 3.37 -2.55 19.98
N LEU A 88 3.37 -2.18 21.26
CA LEU A 88 4.54 -1.74 22.01
C LEU A 88 5.18 -2.86 22.85
N ALA A 89 4.58 -4.05 22.87
CA ALA A 89 5.01 -5.18 23.68
C ALA A 89 6.33 -5.81 23.23
N ALA A 90 6.96 -6.62 24.09
CA ALA A 90 8.18 -7.34 23.74
C ALA A 90 7.94 -8.29 22.56
N THR A 91 8.79 -8.25 21.52
CA THR A 91 8.71 -9.21 20.42
C THR A 91 10.01 -9.27 19.62
N ASN A 92 10.36 -10.49 19.19
CA ASN A 92 11.42 -10.76 18.22
C ASN A 92 10.89 -10.94 16.79
N GLN A 93 9.56 -10.97 16.63
CA GLN A 93 8.87 -11.22 15.36
C GLN A 93 7.76 -10.18 15.16
N PRO A 94 8.12 -8.90 14.89
CA PRO A 94 7.17 -7.80 14.84
C PRO A 94 6.09 -7.97 13.77
N GLN A 95 6.42 -8.58 12.63
CA GLN A 95 5.47 -8.86 11.55
C GLN A 95 4.39 -9.87 11.96
N GLN A 96 4.75 -10.92 12.69
CA GLN A 96 3.77 -11.90 13.18
C GLN A 96 2.87 -11.29 14.25
N LEU A 97 3.45 -10.53 15.18
CA LEU A 97 2.68 -9.83 16.22
C LEU A 97 1.67 -8.85 15.59
N MET A 98 2.11 -8.03 14.63
CA MET A 98 1.21 -7.10 13.94
C MET A 98 0.11 -7.80 13.15
N SER A 99 0.40 -8.94 12.51
CA SER A 99 -0.61 -9.74 11.82
C SER A 99 -1.67 -10.23 12.79
N ARG A 100 -1.28 -10.72 13.98
CA ARG A 100 -2.22 -11.17 15.01
C ARG A 100 -3.06 -10.02 15.57
N ILE A 101 -2.43 -8.86 15.81
CA ILE A 101 -3.16 -7.66 16.27
C ILE A 101 -4.22 -7.26 15.24
N ALA A 102 -3.85 -7.17 13.96
CA ALA A 102 -4.80 -6.84 12.90
C ALA A 102 -5.94 -7.87 12.81
N GLU A 103 -5.64 -9.17 12.96
CA GLU A 103 -6.66 -10.21 13.02
C GLU A 103 -7.62 -10.03 14.21
N GLU A 104 -7.11 -9.76 15.41
CA GLU A 104 -7.94 -9.50 16.59
C GLU A 104 -8.78 -8.21 16.46
N VAL A 105 -8.24 -7.17 15.82
CA VAL A 105 -9.03 -5.96 15.49
C VAL A 105 -10.17 -6.32 14.54
N SER A 106 -9.92 -7.13 13.51
CA SER A 106 -10.95 -7.52 12.54
C SER A 106 -12.11 -8.32 13.16
N LYS A 107 -11.89 -8.99 14.29
CA LYS A 107 -12.90 -9.78 15.02
C LYS A 107 -13.90 -8.91 15.80
N ILE A 108 -13.66 -7.61 15.96
CA ILE A 108 -14.54 -6.71 16.72
C ILE A 108 -15.84 -6.48 15.93
N GLU A 109 -16.99 -6.93 16.43
CA GLU A 109 -18.26 -6.88 15.68
C GLU A 109 -18.73 -5.46 15.35
N LEU A 110 -18.70 -4.55 16.32
CA LEU A 110 -19.16 -3.17 16.17
C LEU A 110 -18.18 -2.35 15.31
N SER A 111 -18.63 -1.94 14.12
CA SER A 111 -17.82 -1.17 13.15
C SER A 111 -17.21 0.11 13.73
N GLU A 112 -17.98 0.90 14.49
CA GLU A 112 -17.47 2.13 15.12
C GLU A 112 -16.34 1.83 16.11
N ARG A 113 -16.56 0.90 17.04
CA ARG A 113 -15.56 0.48 18.03
C ARG A 113 -14.33 -0.15 17.37
N ARG A 114 -14.52 -0.91 16.29
CA ARG A 114 -13.43 -1.47 15.48
C ARG A 114 -12.58 -0.36 14.89
N GLN A 115 -13.20 0.64 14.26
CA GLN A 115 -12.50 1.76 13.65
C GLN A 115 -11.74 2.60 14.69
N GLU A 116 -12.32 2.82 15.86
CA GLU A 116 -11.65 3.48 16.98
C GLU A 116 -10.39 2.71 17.42
N ILE A 117 -10.54 1.41 17.70
CA ILE A 117 -9.43 0.56 18.15
C ILE A 117 -8.36 0.45 17.05
N ALA A 118 -8.75 0.29 15.78
CA ALA A 118 -7.83 0.29 14.64
C ALA A 118 -7.03 1.59 14.55
N THR A 119 -7.68 2.73 14.73
CA THR A 119 -7.05 4.06 14.69
C THR A 119 -6.05 4.21 15.84
N CYS A 120 -6.46 3.91 17.07
CA CYS A 120 -5.56 3.93 18.24
C CYS A 120 -4.37 2.98 18.06
N THR A 121 -4.61 1.79 17.50
CA THR A 121 -3.57 0.80 17.21
C THR A 121 -2.54 1.33 16.22
N GLN A 122 -2.98 1.99 15.15
CA GLN A 122 -2.08 2.61 14.18
C GLN A 122 -1.26 3.76 14.80
N VAL A 123 -1.89 4.60 15.65
CA VAL A 123 -1.20 5.70 16.34
C VAL A 123 -0.10 5.18 17.28
N LEU A 124 -0.41 4.18 18.11
CA LEU A 124 0.58 3.61 19.03
C LEU A 124 1.65 2.80 18.30
N ALA A 125 1.28 2.04 17.25
CA ALA A 125 2.26 1.36 16.41
C ALA A 125 3.26 2.35 15.78
N GLY A 126 2.82 3.56 15.42
CA GLY A 126 3.66 4.63 14.89
C GLY A 126 4.75 5.13 15.84
N LEU A 127 4.67 4.80 17.14
CA LEU A 127 5.75 5.09 18.10
C LEU A 127 6.95 4.15 17.94
N ARG A 128 6.77 2.99 17.29
CA ARG A 128 7.77 1.94 17.14
C ARG A 128 8.09 1.57 15.69
N PHE A 129 7.10 1.66 14.79
CA PHE A 129 7.22 1.20 13.40
C PHE A 129 6.98 2.32 12.40
N ASP A 130 7.49 2.16 11.19
CA ASP A 130 7.26 3.10 10.10
C ASP A 130 5.87 2.96 9.48
N LYS A 131 5.48 3.98 8.72
CA LYS A 131 4.15 4.10 8.12
C LYS A 131 3.87 3.03 7.06
N GLU A 132 4.86 2.57 6.31
CA GLU A 132 4.68 1.56 5.25
C GLU A 132 4.44 0.18 5.84
N PHE A 133 5.22 -0.15 6.88
CA PHE A 133 5.05 -1.36 7.68
C PHE A 133 3.65 -1.42 8.28
N ILE A 134 3.20 -0.37 8.99
CA ILE A 134 1.86 -0.33 9.60
C ILE A 134 0.76 -0.47 8.53
N ARG A 135 0.89 0.25 7.41
CA ARG A 135 -0.07 0.19 6.31
C ARG A 135 -0.20 -1.21 5.73
N SER A 136 0.84 -2.05 5.75
CA SER A 136 0.76 -3.40 5.20
C SER A 136 -0.29 -4.29 5.89
N PHE A 137 -0.61 -4.02 7.16
CA PHE A 137 -1.57 -4.80 7.94
C PHE A 137 -2.99 -4.19 7.96
N PHE A 138 -3.10 -2.86 7.95
CA PHE A 138 -4.39 -2.16 8.03
C PHE A 138 -4.92 -1.64 6.67
N ARG A 139 -4.24 -2.01 5.57
CA ARG A 139 -4.56 -1.61 4.17
C ARG A 139 -6.02 -1.84 3.75
N GLY A 140 -6.74 -2.74 4.41
CA GLY A 140 -8.13 -3.10 4.09
C GLY A 140 -9.20 -2.56 5.04
N GLU A 141 -8.85 -2.03 6.21
CA GLU A 141 -9.83 -1.79 7.28
C GLU A 141 -10.53 -0.43 7.20
N SER A 142 -9.96 0.58 6.54
CA SER A 142 -10.62 1.89 6.39
C SER A 142 -11.37 2.08 5.06
N MET A 143 -11.39 1.08 4.16
CA MET A 143 -12.00 1.23 2.83
C MET A 143 -13.07 0.19 2.48
N ARG A 144 -13.13 -0.98 3.14
CA ARG A 144 -14.07 -2.04 2.73
C ARG A 144 -15.52 -1.85 3.22
N GLU A 145 -15.75 -0.96 4.19
CA GLU A 145 -17.07 -0.79 4.81
C GLU A 145 -17.86 0.43 4.32
N SER A 146 -17.24 1.35 3.55
CA SER A 146 -17.99 2.45 2.95
C SER A 146 -18.73 1.96 1.72
N VAL A 147 -20.06 2.00 1.74
CA VAL A 147 -20.95 1.72 0.60
C VAL A 147 -20.50 2.49 -0.65
N ILE A 148 -20.01 3.73 -0.45
CA ILE A 148 -19.49 4.59 -1.51
C ILE A 148 -18.20 4.05 -2.13
N TYR A 149 -17.32 3.41 -1.36
CA TYR A 149 -16.10 2.82 -1.92
C TYR A 149 -16.40 1.57 -2.77
N GLN A 150 -17.36 0.74 -2.37
CA GLN A 150 -17.81 -0.37 -3.21
C GLN A 150 -18.43 0.14 -4.52
N GLU A 151 -19.16 1.26 -4.45
CA GLU A 151 -19.75 1.92 -5.62
C GLU A 151 -18.66 2.46 -6.56
N ILE A 152 -17.69 3.22 -6.03
CA ILE A 152 -16.54 3.75 -6.81
C ILE A 152 -15.69 2.62 -7.40
N LEU A 153 -15.45 1.52 -6.66
CA LEU A 153 -14.70 0.38 -7.17
C LEU A 153 -15.47 -0.36 -8.28
N LYS A 154 -16.78 -0.50 -8.12
CA LYS A 154 -17.66 -1.14 -9.11
C LYS A 154 -17.77 -0.29 -10.38
N GLU A 155 -17.90 1.03 -10.23
CA GLU A 155 -17.86 1.99 -11.33
C GLU A 155 -16.51 1.96 -12.04
N GLY A 156 -15.39 2.00 -11.31
CA GLY A 156 -14.05 1.94 -11.90
C GLY A 156 -13.76 0.62 -12.63
N LEU A 157 -14.25 -0.51 -12.11
CA LEU A 157 -14.16 -1.82 -12.79
C LEU A 157 -15.04 -1.88 -14.04
N GLN A 158 -16.26 -1.32 -13.98
CA GLN A 158 -17.15 -1.23 -15.14
C GLN A 158 -16.56 -0.33 -16.22
N GLU A 159 -16.05 0.83 -15.85
CA GLU A 159 -15.42 1.78 -16.77
C GLU A 159 -14.14 1.19 -17.38
N GLY A 160 -13.27 0.57 -16.57
CA GLY A 160 -12.08 -0.11 -17.05
C GLY A 160 -12.40 -1.26 -18.03
N ARG A 161 -13.44 -2.06 -17.73
CA ARG A 161 -13.91 -3.11 -18.64
C ARG A 161 -14.47 -2.53 -19.94
N GLN A 162 -15.26 -1.46 -19.87
CA GLN A 162 -15.82 -0.81 -21.07
C GLN A 162 -14.72 -0.20 -21.95
N ARG A 163 -13.76 0.51 -21.35
CA ARG A 163 -12.61 1.06 -22.08
C ARG A 163 -11.77 -0.04 -22.72
N GLY A 164 -11.48 -1.12 -21.98
CA GLY A 164 -10.72 -2.26 -22.51
C GLY A 164 -11.44 -2.98 -23.65
N LEU A 165 -12.77 -3.16 -23.55
CA LEU A 165 -13.58 -3.71 -24.63
C LEU A 165 -13.60 -2.81 -25.86
N GLN A 166 -13.77 -1.49 -25.68
CA GLN A 166 -13.78 -0.55 -26.81
C GLN A 166 -12.42 -0.50 -27.52
N GLN A 167 -11.33 -0.40 -26.76
CA GLN A 167 -9.98 -0.41 -27.32
C GLN A 167 -9.69 -1.73 -28.04
N GLY A 168 -9.97 -2.87 -27.40
CA GLY A 168 -9.76 -4.18 -28.02
C GLY A 168 -10.61 -4.41 -29.27
N LEU A 169 -11.84 -3.91 -29.29
CA LEU A 169 -12.70 -4.00 -30.47
C LEU A 169 -12.22 -3.09 -31.60
N GLN A 170 -11.76 -1.88 -31.29
CA GLN A 170 -11.24 -0.94 -32.29
C GLN A 170 -9.93 -1.45 -32.90
N GLU A 171 -8.99 -1.91 -32.07
CA GLU A 171 -7.74 -2.52 -32.51
C GLU A 171 -8.00 -3.79 -33.33
N GLY A 172 -8.89 -4.67 -32.86
CA GLY A 172 -9.25 -5.89 -33.58
C GLY A 172 -9.92 -5.63 -34.93
N LEU A 173 -10.78 -4.61 -35.03
CA LEU A 173 -11.42 -4.23 -36.29
C LEU A 173 -10.42 -3.63 -37.28
N GLN A 174 -9.51 -2.77 -36.82
CA GLN A 174 -8.44 -2.22 -37.67
C GLN A 174 -7.51 -3.30 -38.17
N GLN A 175 -7.04 -4.20 -37.29
CA GLN A 175 -6.19 -5.32 -37.68
C GLN A 175 -6.90 -6.25 -38.66
N GLY A 176 -8.17 -6.59 -38.42
CA GLY A 176 -8.96 -7.44 -39.31
C GLY A 176 -9.16 -6.81 -40.69
N LEU A 177 -9.42 -5.50 -40.75
CA LEU A 177 -9.58 -4.77 -42.01
C LEU A 177 -8.26 -4.71 -42.80
N GLN A 178 -7.13 -4.44 -42.14
CA GLN A 178 -5.81 -4.44 -42.78
C GLN A 178 -5.44 -5.84 -43.29
N GLN A 179 -5.61 -6.89 -42.48
CA GLN A 179 -5.35 -8.27 -42.89
C GLN A 179 -6.24 -8.69 -44.07
N GLY A 180 -7.51 -8.29 -44.07
CA GLY A 180 -8.44 -8.54 -45.17
C GLY A 180 -8.00 -7.89 -46.48
N LYS A 181 -7.64 -6.60 -46.45
CA LYS A 181 -7.14 -5.88 -47.65
C LYS A 181 -5.83 -6.45 -48.15
N LEU A 182 -4.90 -6.75 -47.24
CA LEU A 182 -3.63 -7.39 -47.56
C LEU A 182 -3.82 -8.74 -48.26
N SER A 183 -4.69 -9.60 -47.70
CA SER A 183 -5.00 -10.92 -48.27
C SER A 183 -5.58 -10.81 -49.68
N LEU A 184 -6.51 -9.87 -49.88
CA LEU A 184 -7.10 -9.60 -51.19
C LEU A 184 -6.07 -9.06 -52.19
N ALA A 185 -5.26 -8.07 -51.79
CA ALA A 185 -4.22 -7.49 -52.63
C ALA A 185 -3.21 -8.56 -53.08
N LEU A 186 -2.70 -9.38 -52.16
CA LEU A 186 -1.78 -10.47 -52.50
C LEU A 186 -2.38 -11.48 -53.47
N ARG A 187 -3.66 -11.86 -53.28
CA ARG A 187 -4.34 -12.81 -54.17
C ARG A 187 -4.59 -12.25 -55.57
N GLN A 188 -4.87 -10.95 -55.68
CA GLN A 188 -5.08 -10.28 -56.96
C GLN A 188 -3.77 -10.07 -57.69
N LEU A 189 -2.72 -9.63 -56.99
CA LEU A 189 -1.37 -9.52 -57.53
C LEU A 189 -0.87 -10.88 -58.03
N SER A 190 -1.05 -11.96 -57.26
CA SER A 190 -0.61 -13.29 -57.70
C SER A 190 -1.32 -13.78 -58.97
N ARG A 191 -2.54 -13.30 -59.24
CA ARG A 191 -3.29 -13.62 -60.47
C ARG A 191 -2.87 -12.75 -61.65
N ARG A 192 -2.46 -11.51 -61.41
CA ARG A 192 -2.11 -10.51 -62.43
C ARG A 192 -0.68 -10.64 -62.93
N VAL A 193 0.28 -10.69 -61.98
CA VAL A 193 1.72 -10.63 -62.28
C VAL A 193 2.46 -11.95 -62.03
N GLY A 194 1.76 -12.99 -61.57
CA GLY A 194 2.32 -14.33 -61.32
C GLY A 194 2.94 -14.49 -59.92
N GLU A 195 3.97 -15.32 -59.80
CA GLU A 195 4.62 -15.57 -58.51
C GLU A 195 5.31 -14.32 -57.97
N ILE A 196 4.87 -13.86 -56.80
CA ILE A 196 5.48 -12.72 -56.10
C ILE A 196 6.63 -13.22 -55.22
N PRO A 197 7.86 -12.67 -55.38
CA PRO A 197 9.00 -12.96 -54.53
C PRO A 197 8.71 -12.74 -53.05
N VAL A 198 9.39 -13.52 -52.20
CA VAL A 198 9.22 -13.45 -50.73
C VAL A 198 9.54 -12.05 -50.18
N GLU A 199 10.56 -11.40 -50.74
CA GLU A 199 10.97 -10.04 -50.35
C GLU A 199 9.86 -9.01 -50.63
N SER A 200 9.24 -9.07 -51.82
CA SER A 200 8.13 -8.18 -52.18
C SER A 200 6.88 -8.46 -51.34
N LYS A 201 6.61 -9.73 -50.99
CA LYS A 201 5.51 -10.07 -50.06
C LYS A 201 5.73 -9.46 -48.67
N ALA A 202 6.96 -9.49 -48.16
CA ALA A 202 7.29 -8.88 -46.88
C ALA A 202 7.13 -7.34 -46.91
N GLN A 203 7.50 -6.70 -48.03
CA GLN A 203 7.26 -5.26 -48.22
C GLN A 203 5.76 -4.92 -48.25
N ILE A 204 4.95 -5.71 -48.95
CA ILE A 204 3.49 -5.51 -49.02
C ILE A 204 2.83 -5.71 -47.65
N GLN A 205 3.32 -6.66 -46.84
CA GLN A 205 2.85 -6.87 -45.46
C GLN A 205 3.15 -5.71 -44.52
N ALA A 206 4.21 -4.94 -44.81
CA ALA A 206 4.60 -3.77 -44.04
C ALA A 206 3.92 -2.47 -44.48
N LEU A 207 3.04 -2.50 -45.49
CA LEU A 207 2.31 -1.33 -45.95
C LEU A 207 1.25 -0.89 -44.95
N SER A 208 1.08 0.43 -44.82
CA SER A 208 -0.03 1.01 -44.06
C SER A 208 -1.38 0.73 -44.72
N LEU A 209 -2.47 0.93 -43.99
CA LEU A 209 -3.81 0.71 -44.54
C LEU A 209 -4.10 1.56 -45.79
N SER A 210 -3.64 2.82 -45.81
CA SER A 210 -3.83 3.72 -46.95
C SER A 210 -3.00 3.28 -48.17
N GLN A 211 -1.76 2.85 -47.94
CA GLN A 211 -0.90 2.32 -49.00
C GLN A 211 -1.48 1.03 -49.59
N LEU A 212 -2.15 0.19 -48.79
CA LEU A 212 -2.86 -1.00 -49.28
C LEU A 212 -4.09 -0.66 -50.13
N GLU A 213 -4.77 0.46 -49.87
CA GLU A 213 -5.87 0.95 -50.70
C GLU A 213 -5.35 1.46 -52.04
N GLU A 214 -4.30 2.29 -52.02
CA GLU A 214 -3.63 2.80 -53.23
C GLU A 214 -3.08 1.65 -54.10
N LEU A 215 -2.47 0.64 -53.48
CA LEU A 215 -2.04 -0.59 -54.16
C LEU A 215 -3.24 -1.33 -54.77
N GLY A 216 -4.38 -1.34 -54.09
CA GLY A 216 -5.63 -1.95 -54.54
C GLY A 216 -6.16 -1.37 -55.86
N GLU A 217 -5.95 -0.07 -56.09
CA GLU A 217 -6.30 0.60 -57.33
C GLU A 217 -5.20 0.42 -58.38
N ALA A 218 -3.95 0.70 -58.01
CA ALA A 218 -2.81 0.64 -58.93
C ALA A 218 -2.57 -0.78 -59.50
N LEU A 219 -2.88 -1.84 -58.73
CA LEU A 219 -2.71 -3.22 -59.19
C LEU A 219 -3.55 -3.57 -60.42
N LEU A 220 -4.59 -2.79 -60.72
CA LEU A 220 -5.44 -3.01 -61.89
C LEU A 220 -4.74 -2.63 -63.20
N ASP A 221 -3.74 -1.77 -63.14
CA ASP A 221 -2.95 -1.32 -64.29
C ASP A 221 -1.64 -2.12 -64.47
N PHE A 222 -1.30 -2.97 -63.51
CA PHE A 222 -0.08 -3.78 -63.57
C PHE A 222 -0.20 -4.87 -64.64
N SER A 223 0.83 -4.95 -65.47
CA SER A 223 0.97 -5.95 -66.54
C SER A 223 2.11 -6.93 -66.25
N THR A 224 3.12 -6.50 -65.49
CA THR A 224 4.32 -7.30 -65.19
C THR A 224 4.76 -7.15 -63.72
N LEU A 225 5.63 -8.05 -63.27
CA LEU A 225 6.23 -7.97 -61.94
C LEU A 225 7.11 -6.72 -61.75
N GLU A 226 7.63 -6.16 -62.84
CA GLU A 226 8.45 -4.94 -62.81
C GLU A 226 7.61 -3.71 -62.43
N ASP A 227 6.35 -3.65 -62.86
CA ASP A 227 5.40 -2.58 -62.49
C ASP A 227 5.17 -2.54 -60.96
N LEU A 228 5.00 -3.72 -60.35
CA LEU A 228 4.87 -3.87 -58.90
C LEU A 228 6.14 -3.43 -58.16
N MET A 229 7.31 -3.78 -58.68
CA MET A 229 8.60 -3.40 -58.09
C MET A 229 8.84 -1.89 -58.16
N VAL A 230 8.46 -1.25 -59.26
CA VAL A 230 8.54 0.21 -59.41
C VAL A 230 7.60 0.90 -58.40
N TRP A 231 6.38 0.40 -58.26
CA TRP A 231 5.41 0.94 -57.30
C TRP A 231 5.86 0.81 -55.84
N LEU A 232 6.40 -0.35 -55.45
CA LEU A 232 6.92 -0.57 -54.09
C LEU A 232 8.14 0.33 -53.77
N ARG A 233 8.93 0.71 -54.77
CA ARG A 233 10.04 1.65 -54.60
C ARG A 233 9.57 3.10 -54.40
N SER A 234 8.44 3.49 -54.98
CA SER A 234 7.88 4.84 -54.81
C SER A 234 7.07 5.01 -53.53
N HIS A 235 6.62 3.91 -52.92
CA HIS A 235 5.84 3.89 -51.66
C HIS A 235 6.57 3.05 -50.60
N PRO A 236 7.65 3.58 -49.99
CA PRO A 236 8.35 2.87 -48.93
C PRO A 236 7.40 2.61 -47.75
N SER A 237 7.52 1.42 -47.15
CA SER A 237 6.75 1.07 -45.97
C SER A 237 7.06 2.02 -44.82
N VAL A 238 6.04 2.33 -44.02
CA VAL A 238 6.21 3.13 -42.81
C VAL A 238 6.97 2.27 -41.80
N GLN A 239 8.30 2.46 -41.71
CA GLN A 239 9.09 1.92 -40.60
C GLN A 239 8.64 2.64 -39.32
N ALA A 240 8.09 1.86 -38.38
CA ALA A 240 7.89 2.27 -36.99
C ALA A 240 9.23 2.31 -36.25
#